data_AF-A0A849RLS0-F1
#
_entry.id   AF-A0A849RLS0-F1
#
_cell.length_a   1.000
_cell.length_b   1.000
_cell.length_c   1.000
_cell.angle_alpha   90.00
_cell.angle_beta   90.00
_cell.angle_gamma   90.00
#
_symmetry.space_group_name_H-M   'P 1'
#
loop_
_entity.id
_entity.type
_entity.pdbx_description
1 polymer ?
#
loop_
_entity_poly.entity_id
_entity_poly.type
_entity_poly.pdbx_seq_one_letter_code
_entity_poly.pdbx_strand_id
1 'polypeptide(L)'
;MKHVILHADGMADHPRKELGGRTPLQAASIPHLDRLAQGGELGLLATMRDVARQGNGLMGTAILGYDPKKYYHGPGPLEAASLGVAIGEHDVVYRCTMVALGADAQYGSKGGLNEIKKLGPHVVMDDATAGLISTEEARELIEAINEQLGFEMIQFYPGLGHRHLMVWVDGKSRAVCTDPQLLVGRQITEGLPTGDGSDILWKLMDASFQILRDHPLNDERREAGQKPANCLWLWGQGKAILWPSLSERLKVSGVVVSPNDVHRGLGIMAGLEAVDGARLAGADLRTQAAVALEELKKHDFAYVHVELPDEVVYGSDVAAKVKGIEAVDRELVGPLLEGLAKLGPHRIVAVCDSGNAHHDQAAESSGFFAYRDSTGAASAEPGRRFTEADAQASAVPPRDATKFVVRLFAKGS
;
A
#
# COMPACT_ATOMS: atom_id res chain seq x y z
N MET A 1 9.20 20.96 19.19
CA MET A 1 9.47 19.51 19.23
C MET A 1 8.95 18.92 17.93
N LYS A 2 9.72 18.09 17.23
CA LYS A 2 9.31 17.46 15.97
C LYS A 2 8.70 16.08 16.18
N HIS A 3 7.76 15.69 15.33
CA HIS A 3 7.05 14.42 15.43
C HIS A 3 7.16 13.65 14.13
N VAL A 4 7.44 12.35 14.20
CA VAL A 4 7.52 11.50 13.02
C VAL A 4 6.75 10.20 13.25
N ILE A 5 5.90 9.85 12.29
CA ILE A 5 5.46 8.48 12.07
C ILE A 5 6.26 7.97 10.88
N LEU A 6 7.11 6.98 11.13
CA LEU A 6 7.74 6.19 10.09
C LEU A 6 6.91 4.91 9.92
N HIS A 7 6.20 4.79 8.81
CA HIS A 7 5.43 3.60 8.47
C HIS A 7 6.22 2.76 7.47
N ALA A 8 6.75 1.63 7.93
CA ALA A 8 7.50 0.66 7.16
C ALA A 8 6.59 -0.51 6.78
N ASP A 9 5.89 -0.33 5.67
CA ASP A 9 4.87 -1.23 5.14
C ASP A 9 5.51 -2.47 4.49
N GLY A 10 4.92 -3.66 4.70
CA GLY A 10 5.36 -4.90 4.05
C GLY A 10 6.66 -5.55 4.56
N MET A 11 7.31 -4.98 5.59
CA MET A 11 8.56 -5.50 6.14
C MET A 11 8.37 -6.67 7.11
N ALA A 12 7.22 -6.74 7.80
CA ALA A 12 6.91 -7.88 8.66
C ALA A 12 6.55 -9.10 7.80
N ASP A 13 6.91 -10.29 8.28
CA ASP A 13 6.64 -11.53 7.55
C ASP A 13 6.54 -12.72 8.50
N HIS A 14 6.35 -13.91 7.93
CA HIS A 14 6.37 -15.17 8.64
C HIS A 14 7.76 -15.82 8.60
N PRO A 15 8.05 -16.74 9.55
CA PRO A 15 9.25 -17.56 9.52
C PRO A 15 9.45 -18.30 8.19
N ARG A 16 10.63 -18.15 7.59
CA ARG A 16 11.00 -18.80 6.32
C ARG A 16 11.96 -19.96 6.57
N LYS A 17 11.79 -21.08 5.86
CA LYS A 17 12.66 -22.26 6.00
C LYS A 17 14.09 -21.95 5.57
N GLU A 18 14.23 -21.17 4.51
CA GLU A 18 15.47 -20.68 3.91
C GLU A 18 16.31 -19.86 4.90
N LEU A 19 15.67 -19.24 5.89
CA LEU A 19 16.32 -18.42 6.92
C LEU A 19 16.54 -19.17 8.25
N GLY A 20 16.33 -20.49 8.25
CA GLY A 20 16.44 -21.34 9.44
C GLY A 20 15.30 -21.12 10.45
N GLY A 21 14.09 -20.82 9.97
CA GLY A 21 12.93 -20.55 10.82
C GLY A 21 12.87 -19.12 11.37
N ARG A 22 13.64 -18.19 10.80
CA ARG A 22 13.57 -16.75 11.11
C ARG A 22 12.70 -16.02 10.10
N THR A 23 12.12 -14.89 10.49
CA THR A 23 11.52 -13.93 9.55
C THR A 23 12.62 -13.19 8.78
N PRO A 24 12.34 -12.61 7.60
CA PRO A 24 13.27 -11.72 6.90
C PRO A 24 13.77 -10.57 7.78
N LEU A 25 12.88 -9.99 8.59
CA LEU A 25 13.22 -8.91 9.52
C LEU A 25 14.18 -9.36 10.63
N GLN A 26 13.99 -10.57 11.17
CA GLN A 26 14.93 -11.16 12.13
C GLN A 26 16.31 -11.47 11.52
N ALA A 27 16.34 -11.87 10.25
CA ALA A 27 17.56 -12.20 9.54
C ALA A 27 18.37 -10.97 9.10
N ALA A 28 17.69 -9.86 8.83
CA ALA A 28 18.31 -8.60 8.38
C ALA A 28 19.14 -7.90 9.46
N SER A 29 20.19 -7.21 9.01
CA SER A 29 20.93 -6.23 9.81
C SER A 29 20.19 -4.89 9.85
N ILE A 30 19.51 -4.60 10.96
CA ILE A 30 18.68 -3.39 11.16
C ILE A 30 19.10 -2.57 12.39
N PRO A 31 20.39 -2.16 12.52
CA PRO A 31 20.90 -1.52 13.73
C PRO A 31 20.20 -0.20 14.09
N HIS A 32 19.59 0.52 13.14
CA HIS A 32 18.93 1.79 13.41
C HIS A 32 17.53 1.59 14.03
N LEU A 33 16.74 0.67 13.49
CA LEU A 33 15.47 0.23 14.09
C LEU A 33 15.70 -0.49 15.41
N ASP A 34 16.73 -1.34 15.52
CA ASP A 34 17.10 -1.99 16.78
C ASP A 34 17.44 -0.94 17.86
N ARG A 35 18.16 0.13 17.51
CA ARG A 35 18.44 1.24 18.43
C ARG A 35 17.16 1.95 18.89
N LEU A 36 16.19 2.12 18.00
CA LEU A 36 14.90 2.73 18.35
C LEU A 36 14.14 1.84 19.35
N ALA A 37 14.11 0.53 19.11
CA ALA A 37 13.47 -0.44 20.00
C ALA A 37 14.18 -0.54 21.37
N GLN A 38 15.52 -0.50 21.39
CA GLN A 38 16.34 -0.56 22.61
C GLN A 38 16.30 0.72 23.42
N GLY A 39 16.17 1.88 22.78
CA GLY A 39 16.08 3.16 23.47
C GLY A 39 14.65 3.49 23.90
N GLY A 40 13.65 2.79 23.39
CA GLY A 40 12.25 3.18 23.46
C GLY A 40 11.29 2.10 23.97
N GLU A 41 10.01 2.34 23.75
CA GLU A 41 8.95 1.36 23.97
C GLU A 41 8.74 0.53 22.69
N LEU A 42 8.84 -0.79 22.78
CA LEU A 42 8.50 -1.73 21.72
C LEU A 42 7.23 -2.49 22.11
N GLY A 43 6.31 -2.69 21.18
CA GLY A 43 5.13 -3.52 21.45
C GLY A 43 4.22 -3.70 20.25
N LEU A 44 3.14 -4.45 20.46
CA LEU A 44 2.14 -4.74 19.43
C LEU A 44 1.16 -3.56 19.27
N LEU A 45 0.69 -3.36 18.04
CA LEU A 45 -0.46 -2.52 17.72
C LEU A 45 -1.71 -3.38 17.58
N ALA A 46 -2.70 -3.08 18.40
CA ALA A 46 -4.05 -3.60 18.25
C ALA A 46 -4.79 -2.73 17.23
N THR A 47 -5.21 -3.34 16.13
CA THR A 47 -6.15 -2.76 15.17
C THR A 47 -7.50 -3.46 15.31
N MET A 48 -8.59 -2.70 15.20
CA MET A 48 -9.91 -3.29 15.07
C MET A 48 -9.95 -4.09 13.76
N ARG A 49 -9.95 -5.43 13.87
CA ARG A 49 -10.08 -6.30 12.70
C ARG A 49 -11.49 -6.16 12.14
N ASP A 50 -11.62 -5.59 10.96
CA ASP A 50 -12.82 -5.70 10.14
C ASP A 50 -12.51 -6.68 9.01
N VAL A 51 -13.05 -7.90 9.12
CA VAL A 51 -12.81 -8.99 8.16
C VAL A 51 -13.29 -8.61 6.75
N ALA A 52 -14.20 -7.63 6.64
CA ALA A 52 -14.79 -7.22 5.37
C ALA A 52 -13.95 -6.20 4.59
N ARG A 53 -13.01 -5.48 5.22
CA ARG A 53 -12.22 -4.43 4.55
C ARG A 53 -10.78 -4.86 4.41
N GLN A 54 -10.31 -4.93 3.17
CA GLN A 54 -8.95 -5.33 2.80
C GLN A 54 -8.22 -4.20 2.05
N GLY A 55 -6.91 -4.35 1.88
CA GLY A 55 -6.06 -3.44 1.11
C GLY A 55 -5.22 -2.47 1.93
N ASN A 56 -4.23 -1.89 1.26
CA ASN A 56 -3.29 -0.92 1.82
C ASN A 56 -3.99 0.32 2.39
N GLY A 57 -3.40 0.91 3.43
CA GLY A 57 -3.88 2.14 4.06
C GLY A 57 -4.78 1.94 5.28
N LEU A 58 -5.24 0.73 5.58
CA LEU A 58 -6.02 0.45 6.81
C LEU A 58 -5.20 0.76 8.07
N MET A 59 -3.96 0.25 8.15
CA MET A 59 -3.06 0.52 9.26
C MET A 59 -2.69 2.01 9.32
N GLY A 60 -2.36 2.64 8.18
CA GLY A 60 -2.10 4.07 8.10
C GLY A 60 -3.28 4.92 8.63
N THR A 61 -4.51 4.51 8.32
CA THR A 61 -5.74 5.18 8.80
C THR A 61 -5.81 5.11 10.31
N ALA A 62 -5.56 3.92 10.87
CA ALA A 62 -5.57 3.69 12.30
C ALA A 62 -4.45 4.49 13.00
N ILE A 63 -3.20 4.46 12.51
CA ILE A 63 -2.07 5.15 13.16
C ILE A 63 -2.24 6.67 13.14
N LEU A 64 -2.86 7.25 12.09
CA LEU A 64 -3.24 8.67 12.07
C LEU A 64 -4.44 8.99 12.99
N GLY A 65 -4.96 7.99 13.69
CA GLY A 65 -6.00 8.12 14.71
C GLY A 65 -7.42 8.16 14.19
N TYR A 66 -7.66 7.71 12.97
CA TYR A 66 -9.01 7.58 12.43
C TYR A 66 -9.51 6.15 12.64
N ASP A 67 -10.77 5.99 13.05
CA ASP A 67 -11.41 4.68 13.11
C ASP A 67 -11.56 4.11 11.68
N PRO A 68 -10.87 3.01 11.32
CA PRO A 68 -10.95 2.45 9.98
C PRO A 68 -12.39 2.06 9.57
N LYS A 69 -13.26 1.66 10.52
CA LYS A 69 -14.66 1.32 10.21
C LYS A 69 -15.45 2.52 9.69
N LYS A 70 -15.12 3.71 10.18
CA LYS A 70 -15.77 4.95 9.77
C LYS A 70 -15.08 5.62 8.60
N TYR A 71 -13.74 5.59 8.55
CA TYR A 71 -12.97 6.46 7.65
C TYR A 71 -12.32 5.74 6.47
N TYR A 72 -11.94 4.46 6.62
CA TYR A 72 -11.29 3.70 5.55
C TYR A 72 -12.33 3.04 4.64
N HIS A 73 -12.65 3.67 3.51
CA HIS A 73 -13.60 3.13 2.53
C HIS A 73 -12.95 2.30 1.43
N GLY A 74 -11.71 1.85 1.61
CA GLY A 74 -10.93 1.16 0.59
C GLY A 74 -9.82 2.03 0.01
N PRO A 75 -8.90 1.44 -0.76
CA PRO A 75 -7.73 2.14 -1.29
C PRO A 75 -8.06 3.08 -2.46
N GLY A 76 -9.13 2.84 -3.22
CA GLY A 76 -9.51 3.65 -4.39
C GLY A 76 -9.65 5.15 -4.09
N PRO A 77 -10.48 5.56 -3.10
CA PRO A 77 -10.60 6.97 -2.73
C PRO A 77 -9.30 7.61 -2.25
N LEU A 78 -8.38 6.83 -1.65
CA LEU A 78 -7.08 7.33 -1.22
C LEU A 78 -6.20 7.62 -2.43
N GLU A 79 -6.06 6.67 -3.36
CA GLU A 79 -5.30 6.88 -4.60
C GLU A 79 -5.85 8.05 -5.42
N ALA A 80 -7.18 8.21 -5.48
CA ALA A 80 -7.79 9.33 -6.17
C ALA A 80 -7.44 10.68 -5.56
N ALA A 81 -7.39 10.77 -4.23
CA ALA A 81 -6.91 11.97 -3.53
C ALA A 81 -5.44 12.26 -3.86
N SER A 82 -4.60 11.22 -4.03
CA SER A 82 -3.21 11.40 -4.47
C SER A 82 -3.12 11.98 -5.88
N LEU A 83 -3.90 11.43 -6.82
CA LEU A 83 -3.91 11.86 -8.22
C LEU A 83 -4.63 13.19 -8.45
N GLY A 84 -5.26 13.77 -7.42
CA GLY A 84 -6.02 15.01 -7.53
C GLY A 84 -7.31 14.85 -8.34
N VAL A 85 -7.86 13.64 -8.41
CA VAL A 85 -9.12 13.35 -9.10
C VAL A 85 -10.27 13.90 -8.26
N ALA A 86 -11.10 14.74 -8.86
CA ALA A 86 -12.30 15.25 -8.22
C ALA A 86 -13.38 14.16 -8.14
N ILE A 87 -13.94 13.96 -6.94
CA ILE A 87 -14.92 12.90 -6.67
C ILE A 87 -16.13 13.54 -5.99
N GLY A 88 -17.31 13.32 -6.54
CA GLY A 88 -18.58 13.72 -5.95
C GLY A 88 -18.94 12.88 -4.71
N GLU A 89 -19.81 13.40 -3.86
CA GLU A 89 -20.23 12.74 -2.60
C GLU A 89 -20.85 11.35 -2.81
N HIS A 90 -21.41 11.11 -4.00
CA HIS A 90 -22.11 9.87 -4.33
C HIS A 90 -21.31 8.94 -5.24
N ASP A 91 -20.18 9.41 -5.75
CA ASP A 91 -19.32 8.68 -6.66
C ASP A 91 -18.59 7.55 -5.92
N VAL A 92 -18.26 6.51 -6.69
CA VAL A 92 -17.51 5.36 -6.20
C VAL A 92 -16.26 5.20 -7.03
N VAL A 93 -15.12 5.18 -6.37
CA VAL A 93 -13.82 4.96 -6.98
C VAL A 93 -13.47 3.50 -6.85
N TYR A 94 -13.03 2.89 -7.93
CA TYR A 94 -12.44 1.56 -7.97
C TYR A 94 -10.98 1.69 -8.36
N ARG A 95 -10.12 0.88 -7.74
CA ARG A 95 -8.83 0.55 -8.35
C ARG A 95 -9.09 -0.23 -9.63
N CYS A 96 -8.31 0.09 -10.62
CA CYS A 96 -8.33 -0.49 -11.94
C CYS A 96 -6.93 -1.01 -12.22
N THR A 97 -6.70 -2.29 -11.94
CA THR A 97 -5.38 -2.90 -12.06
C THR A 97 -5.24 -3.59 -13.41
N MET A 98 -4.17 -3.29 -14.15
CA MET A 98 -3.82 -4.05 -15.34
C MET A 98 -3.24 -5.40 -14.95
N VAL A 99 -3.81 -6.47 -15.50
CA VAL A 99 -3.40 -7.85 -15.21
C VAL A 99 -3.07 -8.61 -16.48
N ALA A 100 -2.26 -9.65 -16.33
CA ALA A 100 -2.07 -10.69 -17.33
C ALA A 100 -2.99 -11.87 -17.00
N LEU A 101 -3.92 -12.15 -17.90
CA LEU A 101 -4.75 -13.35 -17.85
C LEU A 101 -4.16 -14.44 -18.74
N GLY A 102 -4.19 -15.68 -18.26
CA GLY A 102 -3.77 -16.90 -18.96
C GLY A 102 -4.96 -17.80 -19.30
N ALA A 103 -4.78 -18.71 -20.25
CA ALA A 103 -5.75 -19.78 -20.50
C ALA A 103 -5.51 -20.94 -19.53
N ASP A 104 -6.58 -21.49 -18.95
CA ASP A 104 -6.48 -22.67 -18.09
C ASP A 104 -6.22 -23.93 -18.93
N ALA A 105 -5.09 -24.58 -18.70
CA ALA A 105 -4.70 -25.80 -19.38
C ALA A 105 -5.70 -26.96 -19.17
N GLN A 106 -6.43 -26.98 -18.07
CA GLN A 106 -7.43 -28.01 -17.76
C GLN A 106 -8.66 -27.93 -18.66
N TYR A 107 -9.05 -26.72 -19.10
CA TYR A 107 -10.22 -26.51 -19.94
C TYR A 107 -9.95 -26.68 -21.43
N GLY A 108 -8.73 -27.10 -21.81
CA GLY A 108 -8.43 -27.63 -23.14
C GLY A 108 -8.66 -26.66 -24.30
N SER A 109 -8.56 -25.36 -24.07
CA SER A 109 -8.67 -24.33 -25.12
C SER A 109 -7.52 -24.48 -26.11
N LYS A 110 -7.77 -25.19 -27.22
CA LYS A 110 -6.77 -25.52 -28.24
C LYS A 110 -6.18 -24.29 -28.94
N GLY A 111 -6.84 -23.13 -28.91
CA GLY A 111 -6.29 -21.87 -29.43
C GLY A 111 -5.97 -20.79 -28.39
N GLY A 112 -5.81 -21.15 -27.10
CA GLY A 112 -5.35 -20.22 -26.06
C GLY A 112 -6.30 -19.04 -25.79
N LEU A 113 -5.76 -17.94 -25.27
CA LEU A 113 -6.54 -16.73 -24.90
C LEU A 113 -7.27 -16.08 -26.08
N ASN A 114 -6.80 -16.28 -27.31
CA ASN A 114 -7.33 -15.64 -28.51
C ASN A 114 -8.71 -16.21 -28.93
N GLU A 115 -9.05 -17.42 -28.48
CA GLU A 115 -10.37 -18.01 -28.71
C GLU A 115 -11.40 -17.63 -27.64
N ILE A 116 -10.96 -16.96 -26.57
CA ILE A 116 -11.80 -16.60 -25.43
C ILE A 116 -12.66 -15.39 -25.76
N LYS A 117 -13.94 -15.62 -26.02
CA LYS A 117 -14.91 -14.55 -26.30
C LYS A 117 -15.47 -13.89 -25.05
N LYS A 118 -15.36 -14.55 -23.90
CA LYS A 118 -15.91 -14.07 -22.63
C LYS A 118 -15.10 -14.60 -21.46
N LEU A 119 -14.82 -13.75 -20.48
CA LEU A 119 -14.21 -14.15 -19.21
C LEU A 119 -15.05 -15.23 -18.51
N GLY A 120 -14.38 -16.25 -17.95
CA GLY A 120 -15.03 -17.40 -17.35
C GLY A 120 -14.05 -18.41 -16.74
N PRO A 121 -14.49 -19.65 -16.46
CA PRO A 121 -13.71 -20.64 -15.69
C PRO A 121 -12.47 -21.17 -16.42
N HIS A 122 -12.33 -20.87 -17.70
CA HIS A 122 -11.22 -21.28 -18.55
C HIS A 122 -10.09 -20.23 -18.58
N VAL A 123 -10.16 -19.23 -17.69
CA VAL A 123 -9.20 -18.14 -17.56
C VAL A 123 -8.59 -18.16 -16.16
N VAL A 124 -7.28 -18.01 -16.10
CA VAL A 124 -6.51 -17.90 -14.86
C VAL A 124 -5.86 -16.52 -14.75
N MET A 125 -5.66 -16.05 -13.53
CA MET A 125 -4.82 -14.87 -13.27
C MET A 125 -3.36 -15.30 -13.35
N ASP A 126 -2.68 -14.96 -14.44
CA ASP A 126 -1.27 -15.33 -14.65
C ASP A 126 -0.33 -14.37 -13.91
N ASP A 127 -0.61 -13.07 -13.96
CA ASP A 127 0.16 -12.04 -13.23
C ASP A 127 -0.74 -10.84 -12.87
N ALA A 128 -0.72 -10.43 -11.60
CA ALA A 128 -1.55 -9.32 -11.10
C ALA A 128 -0.95 -7.92 -11.33
N THR A 129 0.24 -7.84 -11.95
CA THR A 129 0.97 -6.60 -12.23
C THR A 129 1.24 -6.41 -13.72
N ALA A 130 0.76 -7.34 -14.56
CA ALA A 130 1.10 -7.46 -15.98
C ALA A 130 2.62 -7.51 -16.24
N GLY A 131 3.36 -8.19 -15.36
CA GLY A 131 4.82 -8.26 -15.40
C GLY A 131 5.48 -6.90 -15.14
N LEU A 132 4.93 -6.15 -14.17
CA LEU A 132 5.38 -4.81 -13.78
C LEU A 132 5.51 -3.86 -14.98
N ILE A 133 4.42 -3.78 -15.76
CA ILE A 133 4.32 -2.89 -16.92
C ILE A 133 4.78 -1.46 -16.57
N SER A 134 5.51 -0.83 -17.49
CA SER A 134 5.98 0.54 -17.31
C SER A 134 4.81 1.53 -17.29
N THR A 135 5.02 2.70 -16.69
CA THR A 135 3.96 3.72 -16.61
C THR A 135 3.61 4.28 -17.98
N GLU A 136 4.57 4.34 -18.89
CA GLU A 136 4.43 4.82 -20.25
C GLU A 136 3.54 3.88 -21.07
N GLU A 137 3.86 2.59 -21.07
CA GLU A 137 3.08 1.56 -21.75
C GLU A 137 1.66 1.44 -21.16
N ALA A 138 1.55 1.44 -19.83
CA ALA A 138 0.26 1.37 -19.17
C ALA A 138 -0.61 2.60 -19.44
N ARG A 139 -0.01 3.78 -19.63
CA ARG A 139 -0.75 5.00 -20.01
C ARG A 139 -1.41 4.86 -21.38
N GLU A 140 -0.69 4.31 -22.36
CA GLU A 140 -1.26 4.06 -23.70
C GLU A 140 -2.49 3.13 -23.62
N LEU A 141 -2.38 2.04 -22.85
CA LEU A 141 -3.47 1.07 -22.71
C LEU A 141 -4.69 1.64 -21.97
N ILE A 142 -4.49 2.40 -20.88
CA ILE A 142 -5.62 2.96 -20.12
C ILE A 142 -6.31 4.10 -20.87
N GLU A 143 -5.58 4.86 -21.69
CA GLU A 143 -6.15 5.85 -22.59
C GLU A 143 -7.03 5.19 -23.66
N ALA A 144 -6.55 4.12 -24.29
CA ALA A 144 -7.34 3.34 -25.25
C ALA A 144 -8.62 2.74 -24.63
N ILE A 145 -8.56 2.33 -23.36
CA ILE A 145 -9.75 1.92 -22.61
C ILE A 145 -10.68 3.12 -22.38
N ASN A 146 -10.17 4.26 -21.92
CA ASN A 146 -11.01 5.40 -21.60
C ASN A 146 -11.71 5.96 -22.84
N GLU A 147 -11.08 5.90 -24.01
CA GLU A 147 -11.70 6.29 -25.29
C GLU A 147 -12.87 5.38 -25.68
N GLN A 148 -12.80 4.08 -25.39
CA GLN A 148 -13.79 3.09 -25.84
C GLN A 148 -14.86 2.77 -24.79
N LEU A 149 -14.48 2.76 -23.51
CA LEU A 149 -15.33 2.37 -22.38
C LEU A 149 -15.66 3.55 -21.46
N GLY A 150 -14.95 4.68 -21.57
CA GLY A 150 -15.26 5.88 -20.82
C GLY A 150 -16.50 6.58 -21.37
N PHE A 151 -17.38 7.04 -20.48
CA PHE A 151 -18.56 7.84 -20.80
C PHE A 151 -18.98 8.68 -19.59
N GLU A 152 -20.06 9.46 -19.69
CA GLU A 152 -20.44 10.44 -18.64
C GLU A 152 -20.48 9.87 -17.21
N MET A 153 -20.86 8.61 -17.03
CA MET A 153 -20.95 7.99 -15.70
C MET A 153 -19.71 7.21 -15.27
N ILE A 154 -18.80 6.88 -16.19
CA ILE A 154 -17.62 6.03 -15.92
C ILE A 154 -16.41 6.62 -16.61
N GLN A 155 -15.38 6.94 -15.83
CA GLN A 155 -14.13 7.52 -16.33
C GLN A 155 -12.95 6.75 -15.75
N PHE A 156 -11.92 6.55 -16.57
CA PHE A 156 -10.67 5.91 -16.18
C PHE A 156 -9.54 6.93 -16.09
N TYR A 157 -8.72 6.83 -15.05
CA TYR A 157 -7.63 7.78 -14.78
C TYR A 157 -6.29 7.05 -14.72
N PRO A 158 -5.27 7.49 -15.48
CA PRO A 158 -3.95 6.89 -15.45
C PRO A 158 -3.28 7.12 -14.08
N GLY A 159 -2.74 6.05 -13.50
CA GLY A 159 -1.84 6.10 -12.35
C GLY A 159 -0.43 5.61 -12.72
N LEU A 160 0.22 4.88 -11.80
CA LEU A 160 1.59 4.41 -11.94
C LEU A 160 1.64 2.90 -12.25
N GLY A 161 2.44 2.53 -13.25
CA GLY A 161 2.59 1.15 -13.72
C GLY A 161 1.22 0.52 -13.98
N HIS A 162 0.96 -0.65 -13.37
CA HIS A 162 -0.30 -1.38 -13.50
C HIS A 162 -1.48 -0.81 -12.71
N ARG A 163 -1.32 0.28 -11.94
CA ARG A 163 -2.34 0.80 -11.02
C ARG A 163 -3.01 2.04 -11.60
N HIS A 164 -4.31 1.94 -11.87
CA HIS A 164 -5.14 3.03 -12.39
C HIS A 164 -6.42 3.15 -11.55
N LEU A 165 -7.25 4.13 -11.87
CA LEU A 165 -8.55 4.31 -11.22
C LEU A 165 -9.68 4.28 -12.23
N MET A 166 -10.85 3.85 -11.74
CA MET A 166 -12.12 4.05 -12.40
C MET A 166 -13.04 4.82 -11.43
N VAL A 167 -13.57 5.96 -11.86
CA VAL A 167 -14.62 6.69 -11.13
C VAL A 167 -15.95 6.34 -11.75
N TRP A 168 -16.88 5.88 -10.93
CA TRP A 168 -18.27 5.61 -11.29
C TRP A 168 -19.19 6.60 -10.57
N VAL A 169 -19.72 7.56 -11.34
CA VAL A 169 -20.67 8.57 -10.86
C VAL A 169 -21.94 7.89 -10.35
N ASP A 170 -22.38 8.26 -9.14
CA ASP A 170 -23.50 7.61 -8.44
C ASP A 170 -23.42 6.06 -8.38
N GLY A 171 -22.17 5.55 -8.37
CA GLY A 171 -21.88 4.12 -8.47
C GLY A 171 -22.27 3.26 -7.26
N LYS A 172 -22.01 1.96 -7.35
CA LYS A 172 -22.41 0.97 -6.34
C LYS A 172 -21.27 0.53 -5.43
N SER A 173 -21.11 1.17 -4.27
CA SER A 173 -20.03 0.83 -3.32
C SER A 173 -20.22 -0.48 -2.55
N ARG A 174 -21.27 -1.26 -2.84
CA ARG A 174 -21.57 -2.53 -2.15
C ARG A 174 -21.21 -3.77 -2.99
N ALA A 175 -20.62 -3.58 -4.16
CA ALA A 175 -19.92 -4.67 -4.83
C ALA A 175 -18.88 -5.27 -3.88
N VAL A 176 -18.67 -6.58 -3.95
CA VAL A 176 -17.57 -7.27 -3.28
C VAL A 176 -16.59 -7.66 -4.37
N CYS A 177 -15.39 -7.09 -4.33
CA CYS A 177 -14.34 -7.30 -5.31
C CYS A 177 -13.10 -7.84 -4.61
N THR A 178 -12.35 -8.68 -5.30
CA THR A 178 -11.16 -9.34 -4.77
C THR A 178 -9.90 -8.67 -5.32
N ASP A 179 -8.89 -8.50 -4.47
CA ASP A 179 -7.56 -8.06 -4.90
C ASP A 179 -6.98 -9.08 -5.90
N PRO A 180 -6.55 -8.67 -7.12
CA PRO A 180 -6.02 -9.59 -8.13
C PRO A 180 -4.80 -10.37 -7.65
N GLN A 181 -4.02 -9.84 -6.70
CA GLN A 181 -2.86 -10.52 -6.14
C GLN A 181 -3.24 -11.85 -5.44
N LEU A 182 -4.45 -11.93 -4.89
CA LEU A 182 -4.97 -13.15 -4.24
C LEU A 182 -5.31 -14.26 -5.24
N LEU A 183 -5.45 -13.89 -6.52
CA LEU A 183 -5.91 -14.79 -7.56
C LEU A 183 -4.77 -15.34 -8.40
N VAL A 184 -3.53 -14.87 -8.25
CA VAL A 184 -2.38 -15.32 -9.04
C VAL A 184 -2.26 -16.85 -9.00
N GLY A 185 -2.26 -17.47 -10.18
CA GLY A 185 -2.24 -18.92 -10.38
C GLY A 185 -3.59 -19.63 -10.21
N ARG A 186 -4.68 -18.91 -9.88
CA ARG A 186 -6.03 -19.42 -9.67
C ARG A 186 -6.98 -18.99 -10.79
N GLN A 187 -8.15 -19.63 -10.84
CA GLN A 187 -9.20 -19.26 -11.80
C GLN A 187 -9.82 -17.92 -11.42
N ILE A 188 -10.03 -17.05 -12.41
CA ILE A 188 -10.59 -15.71 -12.15
C ILE A 188 -12.00 -15.77 -11.55
N THR A 189 -12.74 -16.85 -11.81
CA THR A 189 -14.10 -17.05 -11.27
C THR A 189 -14.15 -17.14 -9.76
N GLU A 190 -13.03 -17.40 -9.08
CA GLU A 190 -12.94 -17.38 -7.62
C GLU A 190 -12.98 -15.96 -7.04
N GLY A 191 -12.71 -14.93 -7.84
CA GLY A 191 -12.63 -13.54 -7.37
C GLY A 191 -13.37 -12.51 -8.21
N LEU A 192 -14.18 -12.94 -9.19
CA LEU A 192 -15.01 -12.02 -9.96
C LEU A 192 -15.96 -11.23 -9.03
N PRO A 193 -16.23 -9.94 -9.33
CA PRO A 193 -17.10 -9.11 -8.50
C PRO A 193 -18.46 -9.76 -8.22
N THR A 194 -18.97 -9.61 -7.01
CA THR A 194 -20.32 -10.05 -6.62
C THR A 194 -21.09 -8.93 -5.93
N GLY A 195 -22.40 -9.10 -5.73
CA GLY A 195 -23.24 -8.11 -5.06
C GLY A 195 -23.74 -6.99 -5.99
N ASP A 196 -24.08 -5.85 -5.41
CA ASP A 196 -24.72 -4.74 -6.13
C ASP A 196 -23.74 -4.08 -7.12
N GLY A 197 -24.17 -3.93 -8.38
CA GLY A 197 -23.37 -3.37 -9.47
C GLY A 197 -22.36 -4.33 -10.11
N SER A 198 -22.30 -5.61 -9.70
CA SER A 198 -21.32 -6.55 -10.24
C SER A 198 -21.51 -6.86 -11.73
N ASP A 199 -22.74 -6.76 -12.24
CA ASP A 199 -23.05 -6.96 -13.65
C ASP A 199 -22.41 -5.90 -14.56
N ILE A 200 -22.36 -4.64 -14.10
CA ILE A 200 -21.67 -3.55 -14.79
C ILE A 200 -20.16 -3.76 -14.73
N LEU A 201 -19.63 -4.09 -13.55
CA LEU A 201 -18.20 -4.37 -13.39
C LEU A 201 -17.75 -5.53 -14.29
N TRP A 202 -18.52 -6.61 -14.37
CA TRP A 202 -18.22 -7.73 -15.26
C TRP A 202 -18.21 -7.33 -16.73
N LYS A 203 -19.18 -6.53 -17.18
CA LYS A 203 -19.22 -6.03 -18.56
C LYS A 203 -17.99 -5.19 -18.88
N LEU A 204 -17.54 -4.35 -17.95
CA LEU A 204 -16.34 -3.53 -18.12
C LEU A 204 -15.07 -4.38 -18.16
N MET A 205 -14.91 -5.34 -17.25
CA MET A 205 -13.76 -6.24 -17.23
C MET A 205 -13.71 -7.09 -18.51
N ASP A 206 -14.84 -7.67 -18.93
CA ASP A 206 -14.95 -8.47 -20.15
C ASP A 206 -14.66 -7.64 -21.42
N ALA A 207 -15.21 -6.43 -21.51
CA ALA A 207 -14.94 -5.52 -22.61
C ALA A 207 -13.47 -5.07 -22.64
N SER A 208 -12.89 -4.77 -21.47
CA SER A 208 -11.47 -4.42 -21.37
C SER A 208 -10.57 -5.55 -21.84
N PHE A 209 -10.95 -6.81 -21.58
CA PHE A 209 -10.20 -7.97 -22.07
C PHE A 209 -10.21 -8.04 -23.59
N GLN A 210 -11.36 -7.81 -24.24
CA GLN A 210 -11.44 -7.82 -25.69
C GLN A 210 -10.61 -6.70 -26.32
N ILE A 211 -10.61 -5.50 -25.72
CA ILE A 211 -9.84 -4.35 -26.21
C ILE A 211 -8.33 -4.59 -26.04
N LEU A 212 -7.92 -4.97 -24.83
CA LEU A 212 -6.50 -5.03 -24.49
C LEU A 212 -5.82 -6.28 -25.05
N ARG A 213 -6.50 -7.42 -25.13
CA ARG A 213 -5.92 -8.65 -25.71
C ARG A 213 -5.35 -8.41 -27.10
N ASP A 214 -6.10 -7.67 -27.91
CA ASP A 214 -5.85 -7.43 -29.34
C ASP A 214 -5.14 -6.07 -29.59
N HIS A 215 -4.68 -5.39 -28.53
CA HIS A 215 -3.96 -4.12 -28.63
C HIS A 215 -2.52 -4.34 -29.13
N PRO A 216 -2.01 -3.57 -30.13
CA PRO A 216 -0.69 -3.77 -30.72
C PRO A 216 0.47 -3.80 -29.72
N LEU A 217 0.43 -2.92 -28.71
CA LEU A 217 1.40 -2.92 -27.62
C LEU A 217 1.52 -4.28 -26.91
N ASN A 218 0.41 -5.02 -26.75
CA ASN A 218 0.46 -6.35 -26.15
C ASN A 218 1.06 -7.41 -27.09
N ASP A 219 1.03 -7.20 -28.41
CA ASP A 219 1.78 -8.05 -29.34
C ASP A 219 3.28 -7.79 -29.23
N GLU A 220 3.70 -6.52 -29.17
CA GLU A 220 5.09 -6.13 -28.95
C GLU A 220 5.65 -6.71 -27.63
N ARG A 221 4.88 -6.61 -26.55
CA ARG A 221 5.24 -7.21 -25.24
C ARG A 221 5.44 -8.71 -25.35
N ARG A 222 4.55 -9.43 -26.05
CA ARG A 222 4.67 -10.89 -26.24
C ARG A 222 5.89 -11.26 -27.08
N GLU A 223 6.18 -10.51 -28.15
CA GLU A 223 7.38 -10.69 -28.98
C GLU A 223 8.67 -10.47 -28.19
N ALA A 224 8.64 -9.52 -27.24
CA ALA A 224 9.74 -9.27 -26.29
C ALA A 224 9.80 -10.28 -25.12
N GLY A 225 8.89 -11.27 -25.06
CA GLY A 225 8.84 -12.25 -23.97
C GLY A 225 8.32 -11.69 -22.64
N GLN A 226 7.69 -10.52 -22.66
CA GLN A 226 7.07 -9.89 -21.50
C GLN A 226 5.62 -10.34 -21.31
N LYS A 227 5.09 -10.19 -20.10
CA LYS A 227 3.68 -10.47 -19.80
C LYS A 227 2.78 -9.41 -20.45
N PRO A 228 1.68 -9.78 -21.12
CA PRO A 228 0.73 -8.81 -21.65
C PRO A 228 -0.11 -8.20 -20.53
N ALA A 229 -0.49 -6.93 -20.67
CA ALA A 229 -1.52 -6.27 -19.87
C ALA A 229 -2.86 -6.38 -20.60
N ASN A 230 -3.50 -7.55 -20.51
CA ASN A 230 -4.61 -7.91 -21.39
C ASN A 230 -5.99 -7.78 -20.76
N CYS A 231 -6.12 -7.31 -19.51
CA CYS A 231 -7.41 -7.09 -18.87
C CYS A 231 -7.29 -6.04 -17.76
N LEU A 232 -8.38 -5.31 -17.50
CA LEU A 232 -8.55 -4.52 -16.30
C LEU A 232 -9.25 -5.33 -15.22
N TRP A 233 -8.70 -5.30 -14.02
CA TRP A 233 -9.26 -5.89 -12.82
C TRP A 233 -9.77 -4.81 -11.88
N LEU A 234 -11.08 -4.79 -11.63
CA LEU A 234 -11.75 -3.75 -10.83
C LEU A 234 -11.91 -4.20 -9.37
N TRP A 235 -11.34 -3.44 -8.44
CA TRP A 235 -11.37 -3.78 -7.01
C TRP A 235 -11.08 -2.57 -6.12
N GLY A 236 -10.95 -2.76 -4.80
CA GLY A 236 -10.52 -1.69 -3.88
C GLY A 236 -11.51 -0.51 -3.80
N GLN A 237 -12.78 -0.80 -4.06
CA GLN A 237 -13.86 0.16 -4.25
C GLN A 237 -14.21 0.93 -2.98
N GLY A 238 -14.50 2.23 -3.14
CA GLY A 238 -14.83 3.09 -2.02
C GLY A 238 -15.50 4.39 -2.41
N LYS A 239 -16.19 4.99 -1.43
CA LYS A 239 -16.69 6.36 -1.53
C LYS A 239 -15.67 7.33 -0.95
N ALA A 240 -15.53 8.50 -1.57
CA ALA A 240 -14.84 9.61 -0.94
C ALA A 240 -15.70 10.14 0.21
N ILE A 241 -15.15 10.13 1.42
CA ILE A 241 -15.79 10.73 2.58
C ILE A 241 -14.87 11.79 3.18
N LEU A 242 -15.44 12.84 3.74
CA LEU A 242 -14.66 13.89 4.36
C LEU A 242 -14.09 13.41 5.71
N TRP A 243 -12.78 13.59 5.89
CA TRP A 243 -12.09 13.30 7.15
C TRP A 243 -11.87 14.62 7.90
N PRO A 244 -12.17 14.69 9.22
CA PRO A 244 -11.80 15.86 10.01
C PRO A 244 -10.28 15.95 10.10
N SER A 245 -9.69 17.08 9.69
CA SER A 245 -8.23 17.19 9.53
C SER A 245 -7.48 17.00 10.86
N LEU A 246 -6.23 16.57 10.77
CA LEU A 246 -5.34 16.48 11.93
C LEU A 246 -5.09 17.86 12.56
N SER A 247 -5.08 18.91 11.75
CA SER A 247 -4.97 20.29 12.24
C SER A 247 -6.18 20.68 13.10
N GLU A 248 -7.41 20.36 12.66
CA GLU A 248 -8.61 20.62 13.46
C GLU A 248 -8.61 19.84 14.77
N ARG A 249 -8.27 18.55 14.70
CA ARG A 249 -8.34 17.59 15.81
C ARG A 249 -7.22 17.74 16.84
N LEU A 250 -5.99 17.97 16.38
CA LEU A 250 -4.76 17.87 17.18
C LEU A 250 -3.91 19.15 17.15
N LYS A 251 -4.35 20.19 16.43
CA LYS A 251 -3.64 21.48 16.30
C LYS A 251 -2.21 21.33 15.80
N VAL A 252 -2.01 20.41 14.85
CA VAL A 252 -0.71 20.13 14.23
C VAL A 252 -0.73 20.44 12.74
N SER A 253 0.34 21.06 12.25
CA SER A 253 0.67 21.13 10.83
C SER A 253 1.68 20.05 10.51
N GLY A 254 1.45 19.31 9.43
CA GLY A 254 2.33 18.23 9.04
C GLY A 254 2.30 17.94 7.55
N VAL A 255 3.22 17.06 7.17
CA VAL A 255 3.47 16.66 5.79
C VAL A 255 3.35 15.14 5.64
N VAL A 256 2.93 14.68 4.47
CA VAL A 256 3.03 13.30 4.03
C VAL A 256 4.16 13.14 3.01
N VAL A 257 5.07 12.19 3.30
CA VAL A 257 6.23 11.85 2.48
C VAL A 257 6.11 10.37 2.09
N SER A 258 5.48 10.12 0.96
CA SER A 258 5.23 8.77 0.45
C SER A 258 5.31 8.75 -1.08
N PRO A 259 6.08 7.81 -1.68
CA PRO A 259 6.00 7.53 -3.11
C PRO A 259 4.77 6.68 -3.47
N ASN A 260 4.15 6.00 -2.50
CA ASN A 260 2.94 5.20 -2.70
C ASN A 260 1.68 6.09 -2.66
N ASP A 261 0.84 5.99 -3.69
CA ASP A 261 -0.36 6.82 -3.86
C ASP A 261 -1.42 6.61 -2.78
N VAL A 262 -1.59 5.39 -2.26
CA VAL A 262 -2.53 5.11 -1.16
C VAL A 262 -2.14 5.91 0.08
N HIS A 263 -0.86 5.84 0.47
CA HIS A 263 -0.37 6.52 1.67
C HIS A 263 -0.22 8.03 1.49
N ARG A 264 0.12 8.49 0.26
CA ARG A 264 0.09 9.91 -0.08
C ARG A 264 -1.32 10.47 0.02
N GLY A 265 -2.30 9.79 -0.58
CA GLY A 265 -3.71 10.12 -0.49
C GLY A 265 -4.26 10.10 0.93
N LEU A 266 -3.86 9.11 1.73
CA LEU A 266 -4.18 9.02 3.15
C LEU A 266 -3.75 10.28 3.93
N GLY A 267 -2.53 10.77 3.67
CA GLY A 267 -2.06 12.02 4.27
C GLY A 267 -2.89 13.23 3.84
N ILE A 268 -3.22 13.35 2.54
CA ILE A 268 -4.06 14.42 1.99
C ILE A 268 -5.44 14.40 2.64
N MET A 269 -6.08 13.23 2.70
CA MET A 269 -7.38 13.05 3.34
C MET A 269 -7.33 13.44 4.82
N ALA A 270 -6.23 13.12 5.52
CA ALA A 270 -6.02 13.54 6.90
C ALA A 270 -5.68 15.04 7.08
N GLY A 271 -5.61 15.82 6.00
CA GLY A 271 -5.31 17.25 6.01
C GLY A 271 -3.81 17.58 6.14
N LEU A 272 -2.93 16.66 5.76
CA LEU A 272 -1.49 16.91 5.65
C LEU A 272 -1.16 17.51 4.28
N GLU A 273 -0.13 18.35 4.24
CA GLU A 273 0.46 18.77 2.98
C GLU A 273 1.19 17.59 2.34
N ALA A 274 1.01 17.36 1.04
CA ALA A 274 1.72 16.30 0.35
C ALA A 274 2.99 16.86 -0.31
N VAL A 275 4.11 16.18 -0.09
CA VAL A 275 5.32 16.45 -0.86
C VAL A 275 5.01 16.33 -2.35
N ASP A 276 5.60 17.24 -3.14
CA ASP A 276 5.59 17.17 -4.60
C ASP A 276 6.09 15.79 -5.05
N GLY A 277 5.22 15.06 -5.76
CA GLY A 277 5.51 13.71 -6.25
C GLY A 277 6.77 13.67 -7.11
N ALA A 278 7.10 14.74 -7.84
CA ALA A 278 8.31 14.81 -8.66
C ALA A 278 9.61 14.71 -7.84
N ARG A 279 9.58 15.07 -6.56
CA ARG A 279 10.74 14.95 -5.65
C ARG A 279 10.94 13.53 -5.13
N LEU A 280 9.92 12.69 -5.23
CA LEU A 280 9.93 11.30 -4.75
C LEU A 280 9.89 10.28 -5.89
N ALA A 281 9.47 10.68 -7.10
CA ALA A 281 9.42 9.83 -8.27
C ALA A 281 10.82 9.32 -8.64
N GLY A 282 11.02 8.00 -8.56
CA GLY A 282 12.32 7.37 -8.81
C GLY A 282 13.41 7.74 -7.79
N ALA A 283 13.06 8.40 -6.70
CA ALA A 283 14.01 8.79 -5.67
C ALA A 283 14.48 7.57 -4.87
N ASP A 284 15.77 7.57 -4.50
CA ASP A 284 16.28 6.57 -3.58
C ASP A 284 15.86 6.85 -2.12
N LEU A 285 16.08 5.87 -1.25
CA LEU A 285 15.71 5.93 0.16
C LEU A 285 16.41 7.09 0.91
N ARG A 286 17.64 7.43 0.53
CA ARG A 286 18.39 8.56 1.12
C ARG A 286 17.76 9.91 0.76
N THR A 287 17.34 10.04 -0.50
CA THR A 287 16.65 11.22 -1.00
C THR A 287 15.32 11.38 -0.29
N GLN A 288 14.57 10.30 -0.11
CA GLN A 288 13.33 10.33 0.67
C GLN A 288 13.56 10.79 2.12
N ALA A 289 14.59 10.28 2.81
CA ALA A 289 14.95 10.76 4.16
C ALA A 289 15.31 12.25 4.17
N ALA A 290 16.10 12.71 3.19
CA ALA A 290 16.52 14.10 3.08
C ALA A 290 15.32 15.04 2.86
N VAL A 291 14.39 14.65 1.99
CA VAL A 291 13.13 15.37 1.74
C VAL A 291 12.30 15.45 3.02
N ALA A 292 12.11 14.34 3.74
CA ALA A 292 11.37 14.34 5.00
C ALA A 292 11.98 15.30 6.04
N LEU A 293 13.31 15.32 6.17
CA LEU A 293 14.03 16.21 7.07
C LEU A 293 13.95 17.69 6.65
N GLU A 294 13.91 17.97 5.35
CA GLU A 294 13.70 19.32 4.85
C GLU A 294 12.30 19.83 5.20
N GLU A 295 11.27 19.02 4.97
CA GLU A 295 9.89 19.39 5.27
C GLU A 295 9.65 19.53 6.78
N LEU A 296 10.32 18.72 7.60
CA LEU A 296 10.28 18.87 9.06
C LEU A 296 10.91 20.17 9.58
N LYS A 297 11.66 20.93 8.76
CA LYS A 297 12.07 22.29 9.13
C LYS A 297 10.89 23.28 9.06
N LYS A 298 9.93 23.01 8.16
CA LYS A 298 8.74 23.84 7.90
C LYS A 298 7.54 23.40 8.74
N HIS A 299 7.44 22.11 9.05
CA HIS A 299 6.31 21.50 9.77
C HIS A 299 6.71 20.85 11.09
N ASP A 300 5.75 20.58 11.96
CA ASP A 300 5.98 19.93 13.26
C ASP A 300 5.79 18.41 13.23
N PHE A 301 5.21 17.90 12.15
CA PHE A 301 4.89 16.49 11.96
C PHE A 301 5.22 16.03 10.54
N ALA A 302 5.79 14.83 10.42
CA ALA A 302 5.87 14.12 9.15
C ALA A 302 5.33 12.69 9.29
N TYR A 303 4.44 12.30 8.37
CA TYR A 303 4.13 10.91 8.09
C TYR A 303 5.01 10.45 6.93
N VAL A 304 6.02 9.63 7.24
CA VAL A 304 6.98 9.10 6.28
C VAL A 304 6.63 7.64 6.04
N HIS A 305 6.30 7.29 4.80
CA HIS A 305 5.93 5.93 4.43
C HIS A 305 6.96 5.32 3.48
N VAL A 306 7.36 4.08 3.75
CA VAL A 306 8.22 3.28 2.89
C VAL A 306 7.62 1.88 2.75
N GLU A 307 7.67 1.37 1.52
CA GLU A 307 7.29 0.01 1.18
C GLU A 307 8.46 -0.60 0.39
N LEU A 308 8.64 -1.92 0.49
CA LEU A 308 9.59 -2.61 -0.38
C LEU A 308 9.08 -2.60 -1.84
N PRO A 309 9.96 -2.65 -2.85
CA PRO A 309 9.53 -2.72 -4.24
C PRO A 309 8.59 -3.92 -4.50
N ASP A 310 7.64 -3.77 -5.43
CA ASP A 310 6.64 -4.80 -5.76
C ASP A 310 7.32 -6.14 -6.14
N GLU A 311 8.47 -6.09 -6.82
CA GLU A 311 9.30 -7.26 -7.14
C GLU A 311 9.69 -8.07 -5.90
N VAL A 312 9.92 -7.37 -4.79
CA VAL A 312 10.37 -7.95 -3.52
C VAL A 312 9.19 -8.38 -2.66
N VAL A 313 8.09 -7.61 -2.66
CA VAL A 313 6.87 -7.92 -1.89
C VAL A 313 6.17 -9.15 -2.47
N TYR A 314 6.04 -9.21 -3.80
CA TYR A 314 5.34 -10.29 -4.50
C TYR A 314 6.27 -11.42 -4.97
N GLY A 315 7.58 -11.18 -4.99
CA GLY A 315 8.58 -12.17 -5.38
C GLY A 315 8.81 -13.26 -4.33
N SER A 316 9.36 -14.38 -4.78
CA SER A 316 9.75 -15.50 -3.91
C SER A 316 11.18 -15.38 -3.37
N ASP A 317 11.94 -14.35 -3.77
CA ASP A 317 13.33 -14.16 -3.34
C ASP A 317 13.42 -13.58 -1.92
N VAL A 318 13.51 -14.49 -0.96
CA VAL A 318 13.67 -14.15 0.46
C VAL A 318 14.96 -13.36 0.72
N ALA A 319 16.04 -13.61 -0.02
CA ALA A 319 17.30 -12.88 0.16
C ALA A 319 17.19 -11.44 -0.36
N ALA A 320 16.46 -11.21 -1.45
CA ALA A 320 16.11 -9.87 -1.91
C ALA A 320 15.28 -9.11 -0.87
N LYS A 321 14.31 -9.77 -0.21
CA LYS A 321 13.53 -9.17 0.88
C LYS A 321 14.40 -8.76 2.07
N VAL A 322 15.31 -9.63 2.51
CA VAL A 322 16.29 -9.30 3.57
C VAL A 322 17.14 -8.09 3.17
N LYS A 323 17.69 -8.06 1.95
CA LYS A 323 18.49 -6.92 1.47
C LYS A 323 17.68 -5.62 1.38
N GLY A 324 16.42 -5.69 0.95
CA GLY A 324 15.52 -4.55 0.91
C GLY A 324 15.28 -3.96 2.29
N ILE A 325 15.02 -4.82 3.29
CA ILE A 325 14.88 -4.43 4.69
C ILE A 325 16.16 -3.74 5.22
N GLU A 326 17.34 -4.31 4.94
CA GLU A 326 18.62 -3.72 5.32
C GLU A 326 18.87 -2.36 4.65
N ALA A 327 18.46 -2.22 3.39
CA ALA A 327 18.54 -0.95 2.66
C ALA A 327 17.63 0.11 3.30
N VAL A 328 16.38 -0.22 3.64
CA VAL A 328 15.47 0.69 4.35
C VAL A 328 16.10 1.18 5.66
N ASP A 329 16.62 0.27 6.49
CA ASP A 329 17.25 0.65 7.77
C ASP A 329 18.47 1.55 7.57
N ARG A 330 19.37 1.18 6.64
CA ARG A 330 20.63 1.91 6.40
C ARG A 330 20.44 3.24 5.68
N GLU A 331 19.51 3.33 4.74
CA GLU A 331 19.42 4.42 3.76
C GLU A 331 18.26 5.37 4.04
N LEU A 332 17.20 4.91 4.70
CA LEU A 332 16.10 5.77 5.14
C LEU A 332 16.18 6.01 6.65
N VAL A 333 16.12 4.94 7.47
CA VAL A 333 15.96 5.07 8.93
C VAL A 333 17.18 5.72 9.57
N GLY A 334 18.39 5.27 9.25
CA GLY A 334 19.63 5.83 9.76
C GLY A 334 19.75 7.33 9.51
N PRO A 335 19.72 7.80 8.25
CA PRO A 335 19.76 9.22 7.93
C PRO A 335 18.63 10.04 8.56
N LEU A 336 17.41 9.50 8.62
CA LEU A 336 16.27 10.16 9.26
C LEU A 336 16.51 10.37 10.77
N LEU A 337 16.97 9.34 11.49
CA LEU A 337 17.27 9.45 12.93
C LEU A 337 18.41 10.44 13.20
N GLU A 338 19.48 10.39 12.39
CA GLU A 338 20.61 11.33 12.51
C GLU A 338 20.18 12.77 12.23
N GLY A 339 19.33 12.98 11.23
CA GLY A 339 18.78 14.29 10.91
C GLY A 339 17.84 14.82 11.99
N LEU A 340 16.97 13.97 12.53
CA LEU A 340 16.07 14.32 13.63
C LEU A 340 16.83 14.77 14.88
N ALA A 341 17.92 14.07 15.23
CA ALA A 341 18.77 14.47 16.34
C ALA A 341 19.36 15.89 16.15
N LYS A 342 19.68 16.29 14.91
CA LYS A 342 20.18 17.63 14.58
C LYS A 342 19.07 18.70 14.61
N LEU A 343 17.82 18.33 14.35
CA LEU A 343 16.66 19.24 14.43
C LEU A 343 16.23 19.54 15.88
N GLY A 344 16.76 18.81 16.86
CA GLY A 344 16.52 19.03 18.29
C GLY A 344 15.50 18.04 18.89
N PRO A 345 14.78 18.44 19.96
CA PRO A 345 13.80 17.58 20.60
C PRO A 345 12.75 17.04 19.63
N HIS A 346 12.65 15.72 19.55
CA HIS A 346 11.73 14.99 18.68
C HIS A 346 11.11 13.77 19.35
N ARG A 347 10.00 13.31 18.77
CA ARG A 347 9.37 12.02 19.02
C ARG A 347 9.20 11.28 17.70
N ILE A 348 9.53 10.01 17.72
CA ILE A 348 9.37 9.16 16.55
C ILE A 348 8.69 7.85 16.96
N VAL A 349 7.78 7.40 16.13
CA VAL A 349 7.31 6.02 16.12
C VAL A 349 7.66 5.39 14.78
N ALA A 350 8.35 4.26 14.82
CA ALA A 350 8.43 3.36 13.68
C ALA A 350 7.32 2.32 13.84
N VAL A 351 6.51 2.14 12.81
CA VAL A 351 5.48 1.11 12.73
C VAL A 351 5.79 0.19 11.57
N CYS A 352 5.67 -1.11 11.82
CA CYS A 352 5.89 -2.15 10.83
C CYS A 352 4.68 -3.09 10.80
N ASP A 353 4.23 -3.46 9.61
CA ASP A 353 3.19 -4.46 9.39
C ASP A 353 3.52 -5.34 8.16
N SER A 354 2.62 -6.27 7.84
CA SER A 354 2.81 -7.21 6.74
C SER A 354 2.44 -6.64 5.37
N GLY A 355 1.84 -5.45 5.29
CA GLY A 355 1.34 -4.87 4.04
C GLY A 355 0.51 -5.83 3.20
N ASN A 356 0.78 -5.83 1.89
CA ASN A 356 0.21 -6.76 0.90
C ASN A 356 0.90 -8.13 0.84
N ALA A 357 1.90 -8.43 1.69
CA ALA A 357 2.66 -9.67 1.59
C ALA A 357 1.79 -10.89 1.94
N HIS A 358 1.64 -11.80 0.97
CA HIS A 358 1.01 -13.14 1.08
C HIS A 358 -0.19 -13.23 2.03
N HIS A 359 -1.32 -12.66 1.59
CA HIS A 359 -2.59 -12.67 2.32
C HIS A 359 -3.17 -14.05 2.67
N ASP A 360 -2.72 -15.15 2.04
CA ASP A 360 -3.12 -16.52 2.43
C ASP A 360 -2.69 -16.87 3.88
N GLN A 361 -1.72 -16.13 4.47
CA GLN A 361 -1.29 -16.28 5.87
C GLN A 361 -1.35 -14.98 6.68
N ALA A 362 -1.81 -13.86 6.09
CA ALA A 362 -1.92 -12.56 6.77
C ALA A 362 -3.00 -12.50 7.87
N ALA A 363 -3.72 -13.60 8.12
CA ALA A 363 -4.72 -13.68 9.18
C ALA A 363 -4.14 -13.50 10.60
N GLU A 364 -2.80 -13.58 10.78
CA GLU A 364 -2.17 -13.57 12.12
C GLU A 364 -1.29 -12.37 12.44
N SER A 365 -0.73 -11.64 11.47
CA SER A 365 0.24 -10.57 11.75
C SER A 365 -0.46 -9.28 12.20
N SER A 366 -0.36 -8.96 13.49
CA SER A 366 -0.72 -7.64 14.01
C SER A 366 0.50 -6.75 13.86
N GLY A 367 0.35 -5.54 13.30
CA GLY A 367 1.46 -4.59 13.21
C GLY A 367 2.08 -4.31 14.58
N PHE A 368 3.34 -3.89 14.61
CA PHE A 368 4.04 -3.56 15.84
C PHE A 368 4.80 -2.24 15.70
N PHE A 369 5.20 -1.67 16.83
CA PHE A 369 5.78 -0.34 16.87
C PHE A 369 6.98 -0.27 17.80
N ALA A 370 7.87 0.68 17.50
CA ALA A 370 8.88 1.18 18.41
C ALA A 370 8.74 2.69 18.54
N TYR A 371 8.65 3.19 19.77
CA TYR A 371 8.43 4.59 20.09
C TYR A 371 9.56 5.16 20.92
N ARG A 372 10.07 6.32 20.52
CA ARG A 372 11.08 7.07 21.27
C ARG A 372 10.71 8.52 21.42
N ASP A 373 10.75 9.00 22.67
CA ASP A 373 10.84 10.43 22.99
C ASP A 373 12.30 10.77 23.28
N SER A 374 12.89 11.65 22.48
CA SER A 374 14.29 12.06 22.64
C SER A 374 14.58 12.81 23.96
N THR A 375 13.55 13.36 24.60
CA THR A 375 13.67 14.06 25.89
C THR A 375 13.42 13.15 27.09
N GLY A 376 12.82 11.98 26.85
CA GLY A 376 12.52 10.99 27.89
C GLY A 376 13.74 10.16 28.28
N ALA A 377 13.70 9.59 29.49
CA ALA A 377 14.72 8.64 29.96
C ALA A 377 14.88 7.49 28.95
N ALA A 378 16.10 7.05 28.72
CA ALA A 378 16.36 5.87 27.90
C ALA A 378 15.93 4.63 28.69
N SER A 379 14.92 3.90 28.19
CA SER A 379 14.61 2.56 28.68
C SER A 379 15.55 1.58 28.01
N ALA A 380 16.79 1.49 28.48
CA ALA A 380 17.77 0.59 27.88
C ALA A 380 17.42 -0.86 28.22
N GLU A 381 16.82 -1.57 27.27
CA GLU A 381 16.75 -3.04 27.29
C GLU A 381 17.79 -3.60 26.32
N PRO A 382 18.99 -3.96 26.83
CA PRO A 382 20.08 -4.43 25.99
C PRO A 382 19.68 -5.72 25.27
N GLY A 383 19.89 -5.77 23.95
CA GLY A 383 19.62 -6.96 23.15
C GLY A 383 18.22 -7.05 22.56
N ARG A 384 17.29 -6.16 22.94
CA ARG A 384 15.99 -6.02 22.25
C ARG A 384 16.22 -5.63 20.78
N ARG A 385 15.44 -6.22 19.88
CA ARG A 385 15.46 -5.94 18.44
C ARG A 385 14.10 -5.50 17.94
N PHE A 386 14.07 -4.79 16.83
CA PHE A 386 12.83 -4.39 16.16
C PHE A 386 12.32 -5.55 15.27
N THR A 387 11.80 -6.60 15.91
CA THR A 387 11.32 -7.81 15.22
C THR A 387 9.96 -8.23 15.74
N GLU A 388 9.25 -9.06 14.96
CA GLU A 388 7.94 -9.61 15.34
C GLU A 388 8.03 -10.38 16.67
N ALA A 389 9.07 -11.19 16.85
CA ALA A 389 9.26 -12.01 18.05
C ALA A 389 9.49 -11.16 19.31
N ASP A 390 10.34 -10.13 19.23
CA ASP A 390 10.61 -9.25 20.36
C ASP A 390 9.41 -8.37 20.69
N ALA A 391 8.65 -7.93 19.68
CA ALA A 391 7.41 -7.20 19.89
C ALA A 391 6.35 -8.08 20.57
N GLN A 392 6.24 -9.35 20.17
CA GLN A 392 5.34 -10.33 20.77
C GLN A 392 5.74 -10.69 22.22
N ALA A 393 7.05 -10.72 22.51
CA ALA A 393 7.59 -11.00 23.84
C ALA A 393 7.58 -9.76 24.77
N SER A 394 7.23 -8.58 24.25
CA SER A 394 7.23 -7.34 25.02
C SER A 394 6.23 -7.38 26.18
N ALA A 395 6.64 -6.88 27.35
CA ALA A 395 5.75 -6.67 28.49
C ALA A 395 4.79 -5.48 28.30
N VAL A 396 4.97 -4.70 27.23
CA VAL A 396 4.09 -3.58 26.89
C VAL A 396 2.75 -4.13 26.39
N PRO A 397 1.63 -3.78 27.04
CA PRO A 397 0.33 -4.27 26.57
C PRO A 397 0.04 -3.74 25.15
N PRO A 398 -0.64 -4.54 24.29
CA PRO A 398 -0.99 -4.10 22.95
C PRO A 398 -1.66 -2.72 22.95
N ARG A 399 -1.16 -1.82 22.09
CA ARG A 399 -1.62 -0.43 22.03
C ARG A 399 -2.64 -0.28 20.91
N ASP A 400 -3.76 0.37 21.22
CA ASP A 400 -4.75 0.74 20.21
C ASP A 400 -4.13 1.70 19.18
N ALA A 401 -4.03 1.26 17.92
CA ALA A 401 -3.45 2.04 16.84
C ALA A 401 -4.16 3.40 16.67
N THR A 402 -5.48 3.45 16.88
CA THR A 402 -6.29 4.67 16.74
C THR A 402 -5.98 5.74 17.80
N LYS A 403 -5.31 5.36 18.89
CA LYS A 403 -4.94 6.27 19.97
C LYS A 403 -3.47 6.70 19.90
N PHE A 404 -2.70 6.12 18.97
CA PHE A 404 -1.27 6.33 18.92
C PHE A 404 -0.91 7.79 18.56
N VAL A 405 -1.63 8.39 17.61
CA VAL A 405 -1.42 9.79 17.21
C VAL A 405 -1.56 10.75 18.39
N VAL A 406 -2.52 10.51 19.30
CA VAL A 406 -2.74 11.37 20.47
C VAL A 406 -1.54 11.32 21.40
N ARG A 407 -0.97 10.13 21.60
CA ARG A 407 0.25 9.95 22.39
C ARG A 407 1.44 10.68 21.78
N LEU A 408 1.59 10.61 20.46
CA LEU A 408 2.70 11.27 19.75
C LEU A 408 2.70 12.78 20.03
N PHE A 409 1.53 13.41 20.03
CA PHE A 409 1.35 14.85 20.26
C PHE A 409 1.03 15.26 21.71
N ALA A 410 0.93 14.31 22.64
CA ALA A 410 0.60 14.62 24.03
C ALA A 410 1.66 15.54 24.64
N LYS A 411 1.29 16.73 25.12
CA LYS A 411 2.23 17.58 25.87
C LYS A 411 2.74 16.76 27.06
N GLY A 412 4.06 16.68 27.22
CA GLY A 412 4.72 15.84 28.22
C GLY A 412 4.04 15.98 29.59
N SER A 413 3.69 14.84 30.18
CA SER A 413 3.15 14.72 31.53
C SER A 413 4.15 15.17 32.58
#